data_AF-A0A6V7VUV7-F1
#
_entry.id   AF-A0A6V7VUV7-F1
#
_cell.length_a   1.000
_cell.length_b   1.000
_cell.length_c   1.000
_cell.angle_alpha   90.00
_cell.angle_beta   90.00
_cell.angle_gamma   90.00
#
_symmetry.space_group_name_H-M   'P 1'
#
loop_
_entity.id
_entity.type
_entity.pdbx_description
1 polymer ?
#
loop_
_entity_poly.entity_id
_entity_poly.type
_entity_poly.pdbx_seq_one_letter_code
_entity_poly.pdbx_strand_id
1 'polypeptide(L)' 'MGDIIDKIYEFDGLIVCEPPNNRLDQFNGRLEWLGQKYNLDNNNMLLRGCCLRNTRFCCGVIVFAGADTK' A
#
# COMPACT_ATOMS: atom_id res chain seq x y z
N MET A 1 -20.65 -2.98 4.30
CA MET A 1 -19.66 -2.33 3.40
C MET A 1 -19.58 -0.84 3.71
N GLY A 2 -20.71 -0.15 4.00
CA GLY A 2 -20.72 1.22 4.52
C GLY A 2 -19.75 1.44 5.70
N ASP A 3 -19.86 0.63 6.75
CA ASP A 3 -19.00 0.78 7.95
C ASP A 3 -17.49 0.66 7.68
N ILE A 4 -17.09 -0.07 6.63
CA ILE A 4 -15.68 -0.21 6.23
C ILE A 4 -15.22 1.06 5.51
N ILE A 5 -16.08 1.60 4.65
CA ILE A 5 -15.81 2.81 3.88
C ILE A 5 -15.67 4.01 4.83
N ASP A 6 -16.55 4.12 5.83
CA ASP A 6 -16.50 5.19 6.83
C ASP A 6 -15.17 5.18 7.60
N LYS A 7 -14.70 4.00 8.01
CA LYS A 7 -13.39 3.85 8.69
C LYS A 7 -12.20 4.18 7.79
N ILE A 8 -12.30 3.95 6.48
CA ILE A 8 -11.25 4.31 5.53
C ILE A 8 -11.19 5.82 5.35
N TYR A 9 -12.34 6.52 5.38
CA TYR A 9 -12.37 7.98 5.32
C TYR A 9 -11.74 8.66 6.53
N GLU A 10 -11.81 8.02 7.70
CA GLU A 10 -11.17 8.51 8.93
C GLU A 10 -9.66 8.19 9.01
N PHE A 11 -9.13 7.38 8.10
CA PHE A 11 -7.73 6.95 8.15
C PHE A 11 -6.77 8.07 7.72
N ASP A 12 -5.85 8.43 8.61
CA ASP A 12 -4.94 9.58 8.50
C ASP A 12 -3.46 9.19 8.70
N GLY A 13 -3.02 8.11 8.05
CA GLY A 13 -1.62 7.64 8.11
C GLY A 13 -0.68 8.31 7.10
N LEU A 14 0.61 8.41 7.45
CA LEU A 14 1.69 8.83 6.54
C LEU A 14 2.53 7.62 6.11
N ILE A 15 2.70 7.43 4.81
CA ILE A 15 3.61 6.40 4.27
C ILE A 15 4.90 7.08 3.81
N VAL A 16 6.04 6.60 4.30
CA VAL A 16 7.38 6.98 3.85
C VAL A 16 8.04 5.75 3.23
N CYS A 17 8.49 5.85 1.98
CA CYS A 17 9.09 4.71 1.27
C CYS A 17 10.28 5.10 0.42
N GLU A 18 11.00 4.09 -0.06
CA GLU A 18 12.05 4.26 -1.06
C GLU A 18 11.53 4.91 -2.36
N PRO A 19 12.42 5.57 -3.14
CA PRO A 19 12.06 6.03 -4.49
C PRO A 19 11.68 4.87 -5.43
N PRO A 20 10.88 5.16 -6.49
CA PRO A 20 10.58 4.18 -7.53
C PRO A 20 11.85 3.55 -8.11
N ASN A 21 11.85 2.23 -8.31
CA ASN A 21 12.97 1.48 -8.88
C ASN A 21 12.49 0.13 -9.44
N ASN A 22 13.28 -0.59 -10.24
CA ASN A 22 12.79 -1.78 -10.96
C ASN A 22 12.99 -3.11 -10.21
N ARG A 23 13.22 -3.09 -8.89
CA ARG A 23 13.34 -4.31 -8.09
C ARG A 23 11.95 -4.76 -7.66
N LEU A 24 11.49 -5.87 -8.23
CA LEU A 24 10.17 -6.45 -7.96
C LEU A 24 10.13 -7.23 -6.64
N ASP A 25 11.29 -7.69 -6.17
CA ASP A 25 11.50 -8.48 -4.95
C ASP A 25 11.84 -7.62 -3.72
N GLN A 26 11.93 -6.29 -3.91
CA GLN A 26 12.28 -5.36 -2.84
C GLN A 26 11.34 -4.15 -2.81
N PHE A 27 10.81 -3.92 -1.61
CA PHE A 27 10.12 -2.71 -1.20
C PHE A 27 10.49 -2.43 0.24
N ASN A 28 10.84 -1.18 0.52
CA ASN A 28 11.13 -0.70 1.86
C ASN A 28 10.32 0.56 2.13
N GLY A 29 9.36 0.44 3.04
CA GLY A 29 8.55 1.56 3.50
C GLY A 29 8.18 1.44 4.96
N ARG A 30 7.55 2.49 5.46
CA ARG A 30 7.00 2.56 6.82
C ARG A 30 5.73 3.37 6.82
N LEU A 31 4.70 2.84 7.47
CA LEU A 31 3.51 3.58 7.85
C LEU A 31 3.73 4.20 9.23
N GLU A 32 3.52 5.51 9.32
CA GLU A 32 3.43 6.26 10.56
C GLU A 32 1.96 6.59 10.84
N TRP A 33 1.43 6.07 11.94
CA TRP A 33 0.03 6.26 12.30
C TRP A 33 -0.14 6.22 13.82
N LEU A 34 -0.84 7.21 14.38
CA LEU A 34 -1.09 7.34 15.83
C LEU A 34 0.17 7.23 16.71
N GLY A 35 1.28 7.82 16.25
CA GLY A 35 2.59 7.77 16.95
C GLY A 35 3.29 6.41 16.88
N GLN A 36 2.70 5.41 16.20
CA GLN A 36 3.27 4.10 15.96
C GLN A 36 3.87 4.00 14.55
N LYS A 37 4.79 3.04 14.41
CA LYS A 37 5.58 2.81 13.20
C LYS A 37 5.44 1.36 12.78
N TYR A 38 4.97 1.14 11.55
CA TYR A 38 4.74 -0.19 10.98
C TYR A 38 5.60 -0.35 9.73
N ASN A 39 6.45 -1.37 9.71
CA ASN A 39 7.27 -1.67 8.54
C ASN A 39 6.38 -2.18 7.40
N LEU A 40 6.68 -1.73 6.19
CA LEU A 40 6.05 -2.18 4.96
C LEU A 40 7.13 -2.81 4.07
N ASP A 41 6.89 -4.04 3.66
CA ASP A 41 7.74 -4.78 2.74
C ASP A 41 6.93 -5.29 1.54
N ASN A 42 7.54 -6.14 0.72
CA ASN A 42 6.90 -6.73 -0.45
C ASN A 42 5.60 -7.49 -0.15
N ASN A 43 5.43 -8.03 1.05
CA ASN A 43 4.19 -8.71 1.45
C ASN A 43 3.02 -7.74 1.64
N ASN A 44 3.31 -6.45 1.80
CA ASN A 44 2.32 -5.38 1.93
C ASN A 44 2.05 -4.65 0.60
N MET A 45 2.66 -5.08 -0.51
CA MET A 45 2.59 -4.39 -1.79
C MET A 45 1.83 -5.22 -2.84
N LEU A 46 0.98 -4.55 -3.62
CA LEU A 46 0.38 -5.10 -4.82
C LEU A 46 0.97 -4.38 -6.03
N LEU A 47 1.52 -5.15 -6.98
CA LEU A 47 2.16 -4.59 -8.16
C LEU A 47 1.16 -4.41 -9.31
N ARG A 48 1.43 -3.42 -10.16
CA ARG A 48 0.67 -3.22 -11.40
C ARG A 48 0.81 -4.48 -12.27
N GLY A 49 -0.31 -4.93 -12.83
CA GLY A 49 -0.36 -6.13 -13.68
C GLY A 49 -0.62 -7.43 -12.92
N CYS A 50 -0.57 -7.43 -11.58
CA CYS A 50 -1.05 -8.57 -10.80
C CYS A 50 -2.58 -8.70 -10.87
N CYS A 51 -3.07 -9.93 -10.83
CA CYS A 51 -4.49 -10.24 -10.74
C CYS A 51 -4.82 -10.74 -9.34
N LEU A 52 -5.69 -10.04 -8.62
CA LEU A 52 -6.20 -10.52 -7.33
C LEU A 52 -7.09 -11.75 -7.54
N ARG A 53 -6.83 -12.83 -6.80
CA ARG A 53 -7.57 -14.10 -6.90
C ARG A 53 -8.08 -14.50 -5.52
N ASN A 54 -9.23 -15.18 -5.49
CA ASN A 54 -9.82 -15.74 -4.26
C ASN A 54 -10.13 -14.69 -3.16
N THR A 55 -10.26 -13.41 -3.53
CA THR A 55 -10.53 -12.32 -2.61
C THR A 55 -11.67 -11.47 -3.18
N ARG A 56 -12.67 -11.15 -2.35
CA ARG A 56 -13.86 -10.39 -2.79
C ARG A 56 -13.54 -8.93 -3.11
N PHE A 57 -12.71 -8.30 -2.30
CA PHE A 57 -12.24 -6.92 -2.47
C PHE A 57 -10.96 -6.72 -1.65
N CYS A 58 -10.18 -5.71 -2.02
CA CYS A 58 -9.07 -5.20 -1.20
C CYS A 58 -9.16 -3.68 -1.13
N CYS A 59 -8.66 -3.11 -0.04
CA CYS A 59 -8.49 -1.67 0.13
C CYS A 59 -7.00 -1.39 0.32
N GLY A 60 -6.53 -0.28 -0.24
CA GLY A 60 -5.12 0.10 -0.16
C GLY A 60 -4.90 1.50 -0.69
N VAL A 61 -3.68 1.99 -0.57
CA VAL A 61 -3.24 3.29 -1.05
C VAL A 61 -2.30 3.08 -2.24
N ILE A 62 -2.46 3.92 -3.27
CA ILE A 62 -1.56 3.91 -4.42
C ILE A 62 -0.27 4.63 -4.03
N VAL A 63 0.84 3.88 -3.98
CA VAL A 63 2.18 4.41 -3.65
C VAL A 63 2.93 4.86 -4.91
N PHE A 64 2.81 4.11 -6.01
CA PHE A 64 3.42 4.43 -7.30
C PHE A 64 2.40 4.33 -8.43
N ALA A 65 2.48 5.22 -9.42
CA ALA A 65 1.56 5.30 -10.54
C ALA A 65 2.28 5.57 -11.86
N GLY A 66 1.65 5.22 -13.00
CA GLY A 66 2.19 5.55 -14.32
C GLY A 66 3.52 4.87 -14.62
N ALA A 67 4.54 5.68 -14.97
CA ALA A 67 5.89 5.21 -15.27
C ALA A 67 6.69 4.82 -14.01
N ASP A 68 6.20 5.20 -12.83
CA ASP A 68 6.84 4.91 -11.55
C ASP A 68 6.44 3.54 -10.99
N THR A 69 5.50 2.84 -11.64
CA THR A 69 5.17 1.47 -11.23
C THR A 69 6.35 0.55 -11.48
N LYS A 70 6.58 -0.36 -10.53
CA LYS A 70 7.57 -1.45 -10.66
C LYS A 70 7.30 -2.31 -11.91
#